data_AF-A0A971QDK2-F1
#
_entry.id   AF-A0A971QDK2-F1
#
_cell.length_a   1.000
_cell.length_b   1.000
_cell.length_c   1.000
_cell.angle_alpha   90.00
_cell.angle_beta   90.00
_cell.angle_gamma   90.00
#
_symmetry.space_group_name_H-M   'P 1'
#
loop_
_entity.id
_entity.type
_entity.pdbx_description
1 polymer ?
#
loop_
_entity_poly.entity_id
_entity_poly.type
_entity_poly.pdbx_seq_one_letter_code
_entity_poly.pdbx_strand_id
1 'polypeptide(L)'
;MEFYRHQHPGDPDWLVRAALFHGHLGPWLVLGARIGADALARLDTPGQWKIEVVCWMPKSKQRTPFSCLLDGLQASTGATMGKRNLRFAYAPDVLDQGWPVVYVVRREDNGRPPEGVVYYPARELHALFAEVKPDRMEEASRSLACEEEARLFIANPMSPEAFSRYEQILACERAAIAEAAESDSA
;
A
#
# COMPACT_ATOMS: atom_id res chain seq x y z
N MET A 1 -0.38 27.79 3.57
CA MET A 1 0.62 27.14 2.70
C MET A 1 -0.11 26.79 1.42
N GLU A 2 0.29 27.39 0.29
CA GLU A 2 -0.10 26.89 -1.03
C GLU A 2 0.63 25.58 -1.25
N PHE A 3 0.04 24.52 -0.74
CA PHE A 3 0.53 23.18 -0.96
C PHE A 3 0.26 22.81 -2.42
N TYR A 4 1.35 22.81 -3.21
CA TYR A 4 1.60 21.85 -4.30
C TYR A 4 0.77 21.97 -5.59
N ARG A 5 1.25 22.79 -6.54
CA ARG A 5 0.77 22.82 -7.94
C ARG A 5 1.87 22.74 -9.01
N HIS A 6 3.14 22.62 -8.63
CA HIS A 6 4.22 22.60 -9.61
C HIS A 6 4.46 21.18 -10.10
N GLN A 7 3.60 20.74 -11.03
CA GLN A 7 3.93 19.62 -11.89
C GLN A 7 5.27 19.91 -12.56
N HIS A 8 6.24 19.03 -12.36
CA HIS A 8 7.49 19.14 -13.09
C HIS A 8 7.29 18.45 -14.46
N PRO A 9 7.65 19.07 -15.60
CA PRO A 9 7.43 18.46 -16.92
C PRO A 9 8.06 17.08 -17.11
N GLY A 10 9.08 16.75 -16.30
CA GLY A 10 9.73 15.43 -16.29
C GLY A 10 9.09 14.41 -15.34
N ASP A 11 8.02 14.75 -14.61
CA ASP A 11 7.35 13.80 -13.73
C ASP A 11 6.60 12.74 -14.56
N PRO A 12 6.76 11.44 -14.28
CA PRO A 12 6.02 10.42 -14.99
C PRO A 12 4.53 10.50 -14.63
N ASP A 13 3.66 10.20 -15.59
CA ASP A 13 2.21 10.27 -15.46
C ASP A 13 1.64 9.64 -14.18
N TRP A 14 2.19 8.49 -13.76
CA TRP A 14 1.72 7.81 -12.56
C TRP A 14 1.99 8.62 -11.29
N LEU A 15 3.11 9.35 -11.23
CA LEU A 15 3.50 10.17 -10.09
C LEU A 15 2.59 11.39 -9.98
N VAL A 16 2.30 12.02 -11.12
CA VAL A 16 1.35 13.13 -11.22
C VAL A 16 -0.05 12.69 -10.77
N ARG A 17 -0.54 11.55 -11.24
CA ARG A 17 -1.84 11.01 -10.83
C ARG A 17 -1.90 10.69 -9.34
N ALA A 18 -0.86 10.07 -8.78
CA ALA A 18 -0.78 9.77 -7.35
C ALA A 18 -0.81 11.07 -6.51
N ALA A 19 -0.04 12.09 -6.90
CA ALA A 19 -0.01 13.37 -6.21
C ALA A 19 -1.36 14.10 -6.30
N LEU A 20 -2.03 14.07 -7.45
CA LEU A 20 -3.37 14.64 -7.62
C LEU A 20 -4.42 13.93 -6.76
N PHE A 21 -4.36 12.60 -6.69
CA PHE A 21 -5.26 11.81 -5.84
C PHE A 21 -5.05 12.13 -4.35
N HIS A 22 -3.79 12.20 -3.91
CA HIS A 22 -3.44 12.46 -2.52
C HIS A 22 -3.60 13.94 -2.11
N GLY A 23 -3.59 14.84 -3.08
CA GLY A 23 -3.57 16.29 -2.88
C GLY A 23 -2.17 16.89 -2.80
N HIS A 24 -1.12 16.07 -2.72
CA HIS A 24 0.27 16.50 -2.85
C HIS A 24 1.24 15.35 -3.13
N LEU A 25 2.48 15.69 -3.50
CA LEU A 25 3.57 14.72 -3.60
C LEU A 25 4.22 14.51 -2.24
N GLY A 26 4.47 13.25 -1.86
CA GLY A 26 5.09 12.90 -0.57
C GLY A 26 5.78 11.53 -0.60
N PRO A 27 6.78 11.30 0.25
CA PRO A 27 7.63 10.11 0.14
C PRO A 27 6.88 8.80 0.46
N TRP A 28 5.98 8.82 1.43
CA TRP A 28 5.14 7.67 1.79
C TRP A 28 4.14 7.31 0.69
N LEU A 29 3.56 8.33 0.03
CA LEU A 29 2.71 8.15 -1.15
C LEU A 29 3.49 7.46 -2.27
N VAL A 30 4.70 7.95 -2.58
CA VAL A 30 5.56 7.37 -3.61
C VAL A 30 5.92 5.92 -3.29
N LEU A 31 6.30 5.62 -2.04
CA LEU A 31 6.59 4.25 -1.61
C LEU A 31 5.39 3.32 -1.85
N GLY A 32 4.19 3.72 -1.43
CA GLY A 32 2.97 2.93 -1.66
C GLY A 32 2.67 2.74 -3.15
N ALA A 33 2.86 3.78 -3.96
CA ALA A 33 2.64 3.71 -5.40
C ALA A 33 3.63 2.74 -6.07
N ARG A 34 4.91 2.79 -5.70
CA ARG A 34 5.96 1.90 -6.21
C ARG A 34 5.71 0.44 -5.81
N ILE A 35 5.35 0.18 -4.56
CA ILE A 35 4.94 -1.17 -4.09
C ILE A 35 3.79 -1.71 -4.94
N GLY A 36 2.75 -0.91 -5.14
CA GLY A 36 1.59 -1.37 -5.89
C GLY A 36 1.87 -1.63 -7.36
N ALA A 37 2.68 -0.79 -8.02
CA ALA A 37 3.08 -1.00 -9.40
C ALA A 37 3.91 -2.28 -9.58
N ASP A 38 4.88 -2.52 -8.70
CA ASP A 38 5.67 -3.77 -8.69
C ASP A 38 4.76 -4.99 -8.46
N ALA A 39 3.79 -4.88 -7.53
CA ALA A 39 2.86 -5.97 -7.27
C ALA A 39 1.99 -6.34 -8.47
N LEU A 40 1.47 -5.36 -9.21
CA LEU A 40 0.71 -5.62 -10.43
C LEU A 40 1.55 -6.32 -11.50
N ALA A 41 2.82 -5.91 -11.64
CA ALA A 41 3.75 -6.50 -12.59
C ALA A 41 4.09 -7.95 -12.21
N ARG A 42 4.48 -8.22 -10.95
CA ARG A 42 4.83 -9.57 -10.47
C ARG A 42 3.69 -10.55 -10.54
N LEU A 43 2.48 -10.08 -10.22
CA LEU A 43 1.29 -10.92 -10.20
C LEU A 43 0.62 -11.04 -11.58
N ASP A 44 1.12 -10.33 -12.59
CA ASP A 44 0.55 -10.25 -13.94
C ASP A 44 -0.98 -10.06 -13.88
N THR A 45 -1.38 -8.90 -13.33
CA THR A 45 -2.78 -8.59 -13.04
C THR A 45 -3.08 -7.10 -13.28
N PRO A 46 -4.26 -6.75 -13.79
CA PRO A 46 -4.67 -5.35 -13.94
C PRO A 46 -5.00 -4.66 -12.60
N GLY A 47 -4.93 -5.39 -11.48
CA GLY A 47 -5.28 -4.86 -10.17
C GLY A 47 -6.79 -4.73 -9.98
N GLN A 48 -7.24 -3.60 -9.44
CA GLN A 48 -8.67 -3.34 -9.18
C GLN A 48 -9.30 -4.47 -8.37
N TRP A 49 -10.48 -4.96 -8.75
CA TRP A 49 -11.20 -6.07 -8.10
C TRP A 49 -10.50 -7.43 -8.15
N LYS A 50 -9.45 -7.58 -8.97
CA LYS A 50 -8.72 -8.84 -9.12
C LYS A 50 -7.68 -9.06 -8.03
N ILE A 51 -7.49 -8.08 -7.15
CA ILE A 51 -6.53 -8.16 -6.05
C ILE A 51 -7.19 -7.80 -4.72
N GLU A 52 -6.56 -8.29 -3.66
CA GLU A 52 -6.70 -7.81 -2.29
C GLU A 52 -5.39 -7.19 -1.84
N VAL A 53 -5.47 -6.06 -1.14
CA VAL A 53 -4.32 -5.41 -0.53
C VAL A 53 -4.55 -5.30 0.97
N VAL A 54 -3.59 -5.75 1.76
CA VAL A 54 -3.58 -5.57 3.22
C VAL A 54 -2.35 -4.77 3.59
N CYS A 55 -2.55 -3.56 4.10
CA CYS A 55 -1.49 -2.77 4.69
C CYS A 55 -1.52 -2.95 6.21
N TRP A 56 -0.56 -3.73 6.70
CA TRP A 56 -0.30 -3.88 8.11
C TRP A 56 0.51 -2.70 8.60
N MET A 57 0.04 -2.03 9.64
CA MET A 57 0.74 -0.88 10.18
C MET A 57 0.73 -0.88 11.70
N PRO A 58 1.87 -0.59 12.36
CA PRO A 58 1.92 -0.45 13.80
C PRO A 58 0.93 0.62 14.26
N LYS A 59 0.22 0.39 15.37
CA LYS A 59 -0.70 1.38 15.96
C LYS A 59 -0.05 2.75 16.12
N SER A 60 1.20 2.78 16.56
CA SER A 60 2.03 3.98 16.70
C SER A 60 2.41 4.64 15.37
N LYS A 61 1.97 4.12 14.23
CA LYS A 61 2.16 4.67 12.88
C LYS A 61 0.86 4.77 12.10
N GLN A 62 -0.30 4.46 12.69
CA GLN A 62 -1.60 4.64 12.01
C GLN A 62 -2.04 6.11 11.98
N ARG A 63 -1.22 6.96 11.37
CA ARG A 63 -1.43 8.41 11.20
C ARG A 63 -0.52 8.93 10.09
N THR A 64 -0.74 10.17 9.69
CA THR A 64 0.20 10.87 8.81
C THR A 64 1.58 11.04 9.48
N PRO A 65 2.68 10.93 8.72
CA PRO A 65 2.71 10.75 7.26
C PRO A 65 2.66 9.27 6.80
N PHE A 66 2.77 8.30 7.72
CA PHE A 66 2.87 6.87 7.38
C PHE A 66 1.66 6.35 6.59
N SER A 67 0.45 6.76 6.99
CA SER A 67 -0.79 6.33 6.34
C SER A 67 -0.94 6.82 4.90
N CYS A 68 -0.16 7.81 4.45
CA CYS A 68 -0.13 8.24 3.04
C CYS A 68 0.30 7.10 2.08
N LEU A 69 0.96 6.06 2.61
CA LEU A 69 1.26 4.83 1.89
C LEU A 69 0.01 4.15 1.33
N LEU A 70 -1.11 4.21 2.06
CA LEU A 70 -2.40 3.66 1.62
C LEU A 70 -2.86 4.33 0.32
N ASP A 71 -2.73 5.64 0.21
CA ASP A 71 -3.13 6.38 -1.00
C ASP A 71 -2.26 6.03 -2.19
N GLY A 72 -0.96 5.78 -1.96
CA GLY A 72 -0.06 5.27 -2.99
C GLY A 72 -0.53 3.92 -3.51
N LEU A 73 -0.86 2.99 -2.62
CA LEU A 73 -1.40 1.67 -2.98
C LEU A 73 -2.72 1.82 -3.75
N GLN A 74 -3.62 2.71 -3.33
CA GLN A 74 -4.87 2.96 -4.05
C GLN A 74 -4.63 3.48 -5.47
N ALA A 75 -3.73 4.45 -5.61
CA ALA A 75 -3.44 5.12 -6.87
C ALA A 75 -2.77 4.17 -7.89
N SER A 76 -1.91 3.27 -7.45
CA SER A 76 -1.19 2.37 -8.36
C SER A 76 -1.89 1.03 -8.61
N THR A 77 -2.59 0.49 -7.61
CA THR A 77 -3.22 -0.84 -7.73
C THR A 77 -4.69 -0.77 -8.12
N GLY A 78 -5.36 0.34 -7.80
CA GLY A 78 -6.81 0.45 -7.88
C GLY A 78 -7.59 -0.39 -6.87
N ALA A 79 -6.94 -1.12 -5.97
CA ALA A 79 -7.59 -1.62 -4.76
C ALA A 79 -7.86 -0.41 -3.85
N THR A 80 -9.10 -0.24 -3.39
CA THR A 80 -9.49 0.96 -2.64
C THR A 80 -10.32 0.60 -1.42
N MET A 81 -10.34 1.51 -0.45
CA MET A 81 -11.21 1.37 0.73
C MET A 81 -12.68 1.26 0.33
N GLY A 82 -13.12 2.05 -0.65
CA GLY A 82 -14.50 2.04 -1.15
C GLY A 82 -14.87 0.74 -1.89
N LYS A 83 -13.93 0.14 -2.64
CA LYS A 83 -14.09 -1.20 -3.22
C LYS A 83 -13.92 -2.32 -2.20
N ARG A 84 -13.51 -1.99 -0.96
CA ARG A 84 -13.35 -2.93 0.16
C ARG A 84 -12.36 -4.06 -0.12
N ASN A 85 -11.39 -3.77 -0.98
CA ASN A 85 -10.30 -4.66 -1.31
C ASN A 85 -8.91 -4.07 -1.01
N LEU A 86 -8.89 -2.93 -0.29
CA LEU A 86 -7.74 -2.45 0.47
C LEU A 86 -8.11 -2.46 1.95
N ARG A 87 -7.22 -2.99 2.80
CA ARG A 87 -7.38 -3.03 4.26
C ARG A 87 -6.27 -2.32 4.98
N PHE A 88 -6.65 -1.62 6.04
CA PHE A 88 -5.72 -1.03 6.99
C PHE A 88 -5.81 -1.81 8.31
N ALA A 89 -4.77 -2.60 8.59
CA ALA A 89 -4.82 -3.61 9.64
C ALA A 89 -3.65 -3.51 10.62
N TYR A 90 -3.79 -4.18 11.75
CA TYR A 90 -2.74 -4.33 12.76
C TYR A 90 -2.67 -5.79 13.22
N ALA A 91 -1.48 -6.38 13.14
CA ALA A 91 -1.18 -7.69 13.70
C ALA A 91 0.24 -7.65 14.28
N PRO A 92 0.43 -7.81 15.60
CA PRO A 92 1.74 -7.65 16.25
C PRO A 92 2.78 -8.67 15.76
N ASP A 93 2.34 -9.86 15.41
CA ASP A 93 3.14 -10.96 14.86
C ASP A 93 3.57 -10.73 13.40
N VAL A 94 2.84 -9.93 12.62
CA VAL A 94 3.27 -9.48 11.29
C VAL A 94 4.24 -8.31 11.38
N LEU A 95 4.10 -7.50 12.42
CA LEU A 95 4.78 -6.22 12.60
C LEU A 95 5.98 -6.33 13.54
N ASP A 96 6.64 -7.49 13.59
CA ASP A 96 7.76 -7.78 14.49
C ASP A 96 8.89 -6.74 14.44
N GLN A 97 9.08 -6.09 13.29
CA GLN A 97 10.09 -5.06 13.04
C GLN A 97 9.60 -3.62 13.26
N GLY A 98 8.35 -3.41 13.69
CA GLY A 98 7.80 -2.08 13.97
C GLY A 98 7.65 -1.18 12.74
N TRP A 99 7.59 -1.77 11.55
CA TRP A 99 7.43 -1.09 10.27
C TRP A 99 6.22 -1.65 9.51
N PRO A 100 5.57 -0.83 8.66
CA PRO A 100 4.54 -1.32 7.76
C PRO A 100 4.96 -2.55 6.95
N VAL A 101 4.02 -3.48 6.75
CA VAL A 101 4.16 -4.63 5.84
C VAL A 101 2.96 -4.62 4.92
N VAL A 102 3.16 -4.81 3.62
CA VAL A 102 2.06 -4.80 2.64
C VAL A 102 1.93 -6.17 2.00
N TYR A 103 0.73 -6.73 2.06
CA TYR A 103 0.38 -7.93 1.31
C TYR A 103 -0.41 -7.49 0.08
N VAL A 104 -0.07 -8.04 -1.08
CA VAL A 104 -0.89 -7.92 -2.29
C VAL A 104 -1.15 -9.32 -2.82
N VAL A 105 -2.42 -9.67 -2.95
CA VAL A 105 -2.88 -11.00 -3.35
C VAL A 105 -3.69 -10.88 -4.62
N ARG A 106 -3.26 -11.50 -5.71
CA ARG A 106 -4.13 -11.77 -6.87
C ARG A 106 -5.10 -12.86 -6.48
N ARG A 107 -6.39 -12.58 -6.65
CA ARG A 107 -7.47 -13.56 -6.48
C ARG A 107 -7.36 -14.63 -7.56
N GLU A 108 -8.04 -15.75 -7.33
CA GLU A 108 -8.23 -16.74 -8.39
C GLU A 108 -8.87 -16.08 -9.62
N ASP A 109 -8.32 -16.34 -10.80
CA ASP A 109 -8.84 -15.79 -12.06
C ASP A 109 -8.61 -16.73 -13.23
N ASN A 110 -9.68 -17.14 -13.92
CA ASN A 110 -9.63 -18.02 -15.09
C ASN A 110 -8.78 -19.29 -14.89
N GLY A 111 -8.90 -19.93 -13.72
CA GLY A 111 -8.14 -21.14 -13.37
C GLY A 111 -6.69 -20.88 -12.92
N ARG A 112 -6.24 -19.61 -12.87
CA ARG A 112 -5.00 -19.25 -12.18
C ARG A 112 -5.25 -19.27 -10.67
N PRO A 113 -4.51 -20.06 -9.88
CA PRO A 113 -4.65 -20.05 -8.44
C PRO A 113 -4.30 -18.68 -7.86
N PRO A 114 -4.77 -18.37 -6.63
CA PRO A 114 -4.38 -17.17 -5.93
C PRO A 114 -2.86 -17.15 -5.73
N GLU A 115 -2.27 -15.97 -5.85
CA GLU A 115 -0.83 -15.74 -5.69
C GLU A 115 -0.63 -14.40 -4.99
N GLY A 116 0.38 -14.31 -4.14
CA GLY A 116 0.56 -13.13 -3.32
C GLY A 116 2.01 -12.76 -3.14
N VAL A 117 2.25 -11.48 -2.88
CA VAL A 117 3.57 -10.92 -2.59
C VAL A 117 3.49 -10.13 -1.28
N VAL A 118 4.49 -10.33 -0.44
CA VAL A 118 4.71 -9.57 0.79
C VAL A 118 5.82 -8.56 0.58
N TYR A 119 5.56 -7.32 0.96
CA TYR A 119 6.49 -6.21 0.88
C TYR A 119 6.92 -5.76 2.25
N TYR A 120 8.23 -5.69 2.43
CA TYR A 120 8.90 -5.10 3.59
C TYR A 120 9.66 -3.87 3.10
N PRO A 121 9.16 -2.65 3.37
CA PRO A 121 9.90 -1.45 3.04
C PRO A 121 11.31 -1.44 3.67
N ALA A 122 12.28 -0.92 2.92
CA ALA A 122 13.68 -0.91 3.32
C ALA A 122 13.87 -0.09 4.61
N ARG A 123 14.68 -0.61 5.54
CA ARG A 123 14.88 0.01 6.86
C ARG A 123 15.55 1.37 6.75
N GLU A 124 16.37 1.57 5.73
CA GLU A 124 17.09 2.79 5.40
C GLU A 124 16.13 3.95 5.10
N LEU A 125 14.94 3.66 4.55
CA LEU A 125 13.91 4.68 4.32
C LEU A 125 13.41 5.31 5.61
N HIS A 126 13.55 4.65 6.77
CA HIS A 126 13.16 5.23 8.04
C HIS A 126 13.95 6.49 8.37
N ALA A 127 15.28 6.44 8.24
CA ALA A 127 16.15 7.58 8.49
C ALA A 127 15.88 8.67 7.45
N LEU A 128 15.79 8.29 6.17
CA LEU A 128 15.48 9.20 5.09
C LEU A 128 14.19 9.99 5.36
N PHE A 129 13.09 9.30 5.68
CA PHE A 129 11.79 9.92 5.93
C PHE A 129 11.75 10.77 7.19
N ALA A 130 12.54 10.45 8.21
CA ALA A 130 12.65 11.26 9.41
C ALA A 130 13.40 12.59 9.18
N GLU A 131 14.32 12.61 8.22
CA GLU A 131 15.18 13.76 7.93
C GLU A 131 14.61 14.69 6.83
N VAL A 132 13.61 14.24 6.06
CA VAL A 132 12.99 15.07 5.02
C VAL A 132 12.32 16.30 5.63
N LYS A 133 12.89 17.48 5.35
CA LYS A 133 12.29 18.76 5.70
C LYS A 133 11.11 19.10 4.77
N PRO A 134 10.07 19.81 5.25
CA PRO A 134 8.89 20.12 4.44
C PRO A 134 9.20 20.82 3.10
N ASP A 135 10.17 21.72 3.07
CA ASP A 135 10.61 22.48 1.89
C ASP A 135 11.37 21.63 0.86
N ARG A 136 11.86 20.44 1.25
CA ARG A 136 12.59 19.49 0.41
C ARG A 136 11.77 18.23 0.10
N MET A 137 10.51 18.18 0.54
CA MET A 137 9.66 16.99 0.46
C MET A 137 9.42 16.52 -0.97
N GLU A 138 9.12 17.45 -1.86
CA GLU A 138 8.89 17.16 -3.28
C GLU A 138 10.14 16.59 -3.97
N GLU A 139 11.30 17.22 -3.74
CA GLU A 139 12.57 16.78 -4.30
C GLU A 139 12.90 15.36 -3.83
N ALA A 140 12.81 15.12 -2.52
CA ALA A 140 13.02 13.78 -1.95
C ALA A 140 12.05 12.76 -2.54
N SER A 141 10.77 13.12 -2.69
CA SER A 141 9.75 12.22 -3.25
C SER A 141 10.03 11.87 -4.72
N ARG A 142 10.51 12.83 -5.52
CA ARG A 142 10.93 12.59 -6.92
C ARG A 142 12.16 11.70 -6.98
N SER A 143 13.16 11.91 -6.12
CA SER A 143 14.31 11.02 -6.02
C SER A 143 13.86 9.59 -5.72
N LEU A 144 12.98 9.40 -4.73
CA LEU A 144 12.39 8.08 -4.42
C LEU A 144 11.63 7.47 -5.60
N ALA A 145 10.94 8.26 -6.42
CA ALA A 145 10.20 7.77 -7.57
C ALA A 145 11.12 7.16 -8.64
N CYS A 146 12.38 7.61 -8.70
CA CYS A 146 13.41 7.14 -9.62
C CYS A 146 14.35 6.08 -9.00
N GLU A 147 14.20 5.75 -7.72
CA GLU A 147 15.05 4.77 -7.05
C GLU A 147 14.76 3.33 -7.52
N GLU A 148 15.80 2.51 -7.43
CA GLU A 148 15.75 1.07 -7.65
C GLU A 148 14.85 0.39 -6.61
N GLU A 149 14.03 -0.56 -7.04
CA GLU A 149 13.05 -1.24 -6.17
C GLU A 149 13.71 -1.89 -4.95
N ALA A 150 14.89 -2.49 -5.14
CA ALA A 150 15.67 -3.12 -4.07
C ALA A 150 16.13 -2.15 -2.97
N ARG A 151 16.13 -0.83 -3.23
CA ARG A 151 16.37 0.20 -2.22
C ARG A 151 15.10 0.70 -1.54
N LEU A 152 13.94 0.39 -2.11
CA LEU A 152 12.65 0.81 -1.57
C LEU A 152 12.03 -0.28 -0.68
N PHE A 153 12.13 -1.54 -1.08
CA PHE A 153 11.50 -2.66 -0.38
C PHE A 153 12.12 -4.01 -0.77
N ILE A 154 11.88 -4.99 0.10
CA ILE A 154 12.08 -6.41 -0.18
C ILE A 154 10.70 -6.99 -0.53
N ALA A 155 10.59 -7.65 -1.68
CA ALA A 155 9.37 -8.30 -2.16
C ALA A 155 9.55 -9.82 -2.19
N ASN A 156 8.74 -10.54 -1.42
CA ASN A 156 8.80 -12.00 -1.30
C ASN A 156 7.46 -12.63 -1.72
N PRO A 157 7.43 -13.75 -2.44
CA PRO A 157 6.20 -14.54 -2.58
C PRO A 157 5.61 -14.88 -1.21
N MET A 158 4.28 -14.85 -1.10
CA MET A 158 3.59 -15.21 0.13
C MET A 158 3.78 -16.70 0.45
N SER A 159 4.19 -17.00 1.68
CA SER A 159 4.22 -18.36 2.20
C SER A 159 2.79 -18.86 2.50
N PRO A 160 2.57 -20.18 2.64
CA PRO A 160 1.29 -20.73 3.10
C PRO A 160 0.79 -20.12 4.41
N GLU A 161 1.69 -19.80 5.35
CA GLU A 161 1.37 -19.16 6.62
C GLU A 161 0.90 -17.71 6.42
N ALA A 162 1.53 -16.98 5.49
CA ALA A 162 1.11 -15.63 5.13
C ALA A 162 -0.29 -15.65 4.49
N PHE A 163 -0.57 -16.62 3.61
CA PHE A 163 -1.89 -16.84 3.03
C PHE A 163 -2.95 -17.17 4.08
N SER A 164 -2.66 -18.12 4.97
CA SER A 164 -3.57 -18.51 6.06
C SER A 164 -3.97 -17.30 6.92
N ARG A 165 -3.00 -16.44 7.25
CA ARG A 165 -3.27 -15.21 8.00
C ARG A 165 -4.12 -14.22 7.21
N TYR A 166 -3.83 -14.03 5.93
CA TYR A 166 -4.64 -13.18 5.06
C TYR A 166 -6.11 -13.65 5.01
N GLU A 167 -6.34 -14.95 4.85
CA GLU A 167 -7.69 -15.53 4.82
C GLU A 167 -8.43 -15.38 6.15
N GLN A 168 -7.74 -15.50 7.29
CA GLN A 168 -8.34 -15.28 8.62
C GLN A 168 -8.89 -13.86 8.77
N ILE A 169 -8.19 -12.84 8.28
CA ILE A 169 -8.68 -11.45 8.31
C ILE A 169 -9.94 -11.31 7.48
N LEU A 170 -9.93 -11.85 6.26
CA LEU A 170 -11.08 -11.78 5.38
C LEU A 170 -12.30 -12.46 6.00
N ALA A 171 -12.09 -13.59 6.68
CA ALA A 171 -13.16 -14.29 7.38
C ALA A 171 -13.72 -13.47 8.55
N CYS A 172 -12.86 -12.91 9.41
CA CYS A 172 -13.28 -12.07 10.54
C CYS A 172 -14.08 -10.84 10.09
N GLU A 173 -13.65 -10.15 9.05
CA GLU A 173 -14.39 -9.00 8.53
C GLU A 173 -15.74 -9.40 7.95
N ARG A 174 -15.79 -10.47 7.14
CA ARG A 174 -17.05 -10.96 6.56
C ARG A 174 -18.07 -11.30 7.63
N ALA A 175 -17.62 -11.92 8.73
CA ALA A 175 -18.48 -12.19 9.88
C ALA A 175 -19.02 -10.88 10.49
N ALA A 176 -18.16 -9.91 10.79
CA ALA A 176 -18.58 -8.63 11.37
C ALA A 176 -19.57 -7.85 10.48
N ILE A 177 -19.42 -7.94 9.15
CA ILE A 177 -20.32 -7.30 8.18
C ILE A 177 -21.68 -8.01 8.17
N ALA A 178 -21.69 -9.33 8.21
CA ALA A 178 -22.94 -10.12 8.25
C ALA A 178 -23.73 -9.82 9.53
N GLU A 179 -23.05 -9.79 10.69
CA GLU A 179 -23.65 -9.44 11.98
C GLU A 179 -24.28 -8.03 11.95
N ALA A 180 -23.59 -7.05 11.36
CA ALA A 180 -24.13 -5.69 11.24
C ALA A 180 -25.36 -5.62 10.31
N ALA A 181 -25.36 -6.37 9.20
CA ALA A 181 -26.48 -6.41 8.27
C ALA A 181 -27.74 -7.04 8.90
N GLU A 182 -27.57 -8.04 9.77
CA GLU A 182 -28.67 -8.65 10.52
C GLU A 182 -29.27 -7.63 11.51
N SER A 183 -28.43 -6.81 12.18
CA SER A 183 -28.90 -5.80 13.12
C SER A 183 -29.67 -4.63 12.49
N ASP A 184 -29.38 -4.27 11.23
CA ASP A 184 -30.10 -3.21 10.50
C ASP A 184 -31.44 -3.70 9.93
N SER A 185 -31.69 -5.01 9.96
CA SER A 185 -32.92 -5.64 9.47
C SER A 185 -33.97 -5.91 10.56
N ALA A 186 -33.64 -5.62 11.82
CA ALA A 186 -34.46 -5.81 13.02
C ALA A 186 -35.02 -4.48 13.55
#